data_AF-A0A3N5LX47-F1
#
_entry.id   AF-A0A3N5LX47-F1
#
_cell.length_a   1.000
_cell.length_b   1.000
_cell.length_c   1.000
_cell.angle_alpha   90.00
_cell.angle_beta   90.00
_cell.angle_gamma   90.00
#
_symmetry.space_group_name_H-M   'P 1'
#
loop_
_entity.id
_entity.type
_entity.pdbx_description
1 polymer ?
#
loop_
_entity_poly.entity_id
_entity_poly.type
_entity_poly.pdbx_seq_one_letter_code
_entity_poly.pdbx_strand_id
1 'polypeptide(L)'
;MLSSQRRGPFRNLVIMSLDCVRREALGCYPQQFPLRTRIGASPSTPNIDRLCRNGVRFDQAVTQAPFTPAAHASLFTGLTPPRHGIRRFLGSRLTHEANTLAEVLTSHGWSCGAVVGADALSR
;
A
#
# COMPACT_ATOMS: atom_id res chain seq x y z
N MET A 1 -12.64 -24.29 -28.88
CA MET A 1 -13.58 -23.72 -27.88
C MET A 1 -12.80 -22.80 -26.97
N LEU A 2 -12.91 -21.48 -27.14
CA LEU A 2 -12.29 -20.50 -26.24
C LEU A 2 -13.17 -20.40 -25.00
N SER A 3 -12.69 -20.89 -23.86
CA SER A 3 -13.42 -20.78 -22.59
C SER A 3 -13.66 -19.30 -22.28
N SER A 4 -14.92 -18.92 -22.10
CA SER A 4 -15.31 -17.62 -21.58
C SER A 4 -14.65 -17.41 -20.22
N GLN A 5 -13.54 -16.65 -20.21
CA GLN A 5 -12.91 -16.17 -18.98
C GLN A 5 -13.94 -15.32 -18.25
N ARG A 6 -14.48 -15.83 -17.13
CA ARG A 6 -15.41 -15.11 -16.27
C ARG A 6 -14.69 -13.87 -15.75
N ARG A 7 -14.95 -12.71 -16.37
CA ARG A 7 -14.46 -11.42 -15.88
C ARG A 7 -15.07 -11.20 -14.50
N GLY A 8 -14.21 -11.03 -13.49
CA GLY A 8 -14.65 -10.62 -12.15
C GLY A 8 -15.39 -9.27 -12.18
N PRO A 9 -16.06 -8.89 -11.08
CA PRO A 9 -16.89 -7.68 -11.03
C PRO A 9 -16.10 -6.38 -11.26
N PHE A 10 -14.78 -6.39 -11.08
CA PHE A 10 -13.92 -5.22 -11.21
C PHE A 10 -13.02 -5.33 -12.44
N ARG A 11 -12.94 -4.25 -13.23
CA ARG A 11 -12.09 -4.17 -14.43
C ARG A 11 -10.73 -3.52 -14.19
N ASN A 12 -10.60 -2.73 -13.12
CA ASN A 12 -9.43 -1.92 -12.82
C ASN A 12 -9.11 -2.01 -11.32
N LEU A 13 -7.82 -2.01 -10.99
CA LEU A 13 -7.30 -1.94 -9.62
C LEU A 13 -6.29 -0.80 -9.56
N VAL A 14 -6.44 0.09 -8.59
CA VAL A 14 -5.49 1.17 -8.31
C VAL A 14 -5.06 1.06 -6.86
N ILE A 15 -3.75 0.92 -6.64
CA ILE A 15 -3.14 0.91 -5.32
C ILE A 15 -2.38 2.21 -5.15
N MET A 16 -2.77 3.01 -4.17
CA MET A 16 -2.09 4.25 -3.80
C MET A 16 -1.47 4.07 -2.41
N SER A 17 -0.16 4.25 -2.31
CA SER A 17 0.59 4.25 -1.06
C SER A 17 1.18 5.63 -0.82
N LEU A 18 1.11 6.12 0.42
CA LEU A 18 1.75 7.36 0.85
C LEU A 18 2.91 7.00 1.77
N ASP A 19 4.14 7.38 1.39
CA ASP A 19 5.33 7.01 2.15
C ASP A 19 5.38 7.73 3.50
N CYS A 20 5.76 7.00 4.53
CA CYS A 20 5.89 7.47 5.91
C CYS A 20 4.66 8.21 6.48
N VAL A 21 3.46 7.99 5.91
CA VAL A 21 2.25 8.68 6.40
C VAL A 21 1.79 8.08 7.73
N ARG A 22 1.51 8.98 8.68
CA ARG A 22 0.86 8.62 9.94
C ARG A 22 -0.65 8.77 9.83
N ARG A 23 -1.42 7.96 10.56
CA ARG A 23 -2.89 8.12 10.65
C ARG A 23 -3.28 9.53 11.09
N GLU A 24 -2.48 10.13 11.98
CA GLU A 24 -2.68 11.48 12.49
C GLU A 24 -2.36 12.57 11.45
N ALA A 25 -1.89 12.23 10.25
CA ALA A 25 -1.74 13.19 9.16
C ALA A 25 -2.98 13.26 8.25
N LEU A 26 -4.01 12.43 8.47
CA LEU A 26 -5.20 12.36 7.63
C LEU A 26 -6.44 12.90 8.35
N GLY A 27 -7.21 13.76 7.67
CA GLY A 27 -8.42 14.40 8.21
C GLY A 27 -9.53 13.42 8.54
N CYS A 28 -9.56 12.27 7.87
CA CYS A 28 -10.54 11.22 8.09
C CYS A 28 -10.37 10.45 9.40
N TYR A 29 -9.30 10.61 10.19
CA TYR A 29 -9.14 9.96 11.50
C TYR A 29 -9.43 10.91 12.68
N PRO A 30 -9.90 10.37 13.83
CA PRO A 30 -10.24 11.16 15.01
C PRO A 30 -9.08 12.04 15.52
N GLN A 31 -9.44 13.22 16.04
CA GLN A 31 -8.48 14.26 16.41
C GLN A 31 -7.84 14.11 17.80
N GLN A 32 -8.23 13.12 18.60
CA GLN A 32 -7.88 13.00 20.02
C GLN A 32 -6.42 12.57 20.30
N PHE A 33 -5.51 12.68 19.32
CA PHE A 33 -4.11 12.29 19.52
C PHE A 33 -3.28 13.44 20.12
N PRO A 34 -2.59 13.23 21.25
CA PRO A 34 -1.84 14.27 21.97
C PRO A 34 -0.63 14.82 21.21
N LEU A 35 -0.23 14.22 20.07
CA LEU A 35 0.82 14.73 19.20
C LEU A 35 0.31 15.78 18.19
N ARG A 36 -1.02 15.88 17.96
CA ARG A 36 -1.61 16.86 17.02
C ARG A 36 -1.70 18.28 17.60
N THR A 37 -1.70 18.42 18.93
CA THR A 37 -1.78 19.73 19.62
C THR A 37 -0.56 20.62 19.39
N ARG A 38 0.55 20.11 18.84
CA ARG A 38 1.74 20.93 18.52
C ARG A 38 1.62 21.73 17.21
N ILE A 39 0.72 21.39 16.29
CA ILE A 39 0.66 22.00 14.94
C ILE A 39 -0.60 22.87 14.75
N GLY A 40 -1.51 22.90 15.73
CA GLY A 40 -2.61 23.88 15.81
C GLY A 40 -3.68 23.83 14.72
N ALA A 41 -3.54 22.97 13.69
CA ALA A 41 -4.48 22.88 12.57
C ALA A 41 -4.85 21.42 12.25
N SER A 42 -6.11 21.22 11.88
CA SER A 42 -6.59 19.94 11.33
C SER A 42 -5.95 19.71 9.95
N PRO A 43 -5.34 18.53 9.69
CA PRO A 43 -4.85 18.22 8.35
C PRO A 43 -5.98 18.28 7.33
N SER A 44 -5.76 19.00 6.24
CA SER A 44 -6.72 19.13 5.15
C SER A 44 -6.42 18.06 4.09
N THR A 45 -7.23 17.00 4.05
CA THR A 45 -7.09 15.91 3.07
C THR A 45 -8.40 15.62 2.34
N PRO A 46 -9.05 16.62 1.71
CA PRO A 46 -10.44 16.52 1.25
C PRO A 46 -10.70 15.37 0.27
N ASN A 47 -9.73 15.04 -0.58
CA ASN A 47 -9.85 13.92 -1.53
C ASN A 47 -9.78 12.55 -0.85
N ILE A 48 -8.91 12.38 0.15
CA ILE A 48 -8.79 11.14 0.93
C ILE A 48 -10.01 11.01 1.84
N ASP A 49 -10.46 12.11 2.44
CA ASP A 49 -11.64 12.14 3.31
C ASP A 49 -12.90 11.76 2.53
N ARG A 50 -13.01 12.22 1.27
CA ARG A 50 -14.07 11.78 0.35
C ARG A 50 -13.97 10.30 0.03
N LEU A 51 -12.77 9.76 -0.22
CA LEU A 51 -12.58 8.33 -0.48
C LEU A 51 -12.99 7.48 0.73
N CYS A 52 -12.61 7.89 1.95
CA CYS A 52 -13.00 7.19 3.17
C CYS A 52 -14.50 7.26 3.44
N ARG A 53 -15.18 8.38 3.13
CA ARG A 53 -16.64 8.51 3.28
C ARG A 53 -17.42 7.64 2.28
N ASN A 54 -16.90 7.47 1.07
CA ASN A 54 -17.55 6.72 -0.01
C ASN A 54 -17.09 5.26 -0.09
N GLY A 55 -16.26 4.81 0.86
CA GLY A 55 -15.66 3.48 0.86
C GLY A 55 -15.57 2.90 2.26
N VAL A 56 -14.59 2.03 2.46
CA VAL A 56 -14.31 1.42 3.77
C VAL A 56 -13.03 2.00 4.33
N ARG A 57 -13.08 2.50 5.57
CA ARG A 57 -11.91 2.95 6.34
C ARG A 57 -11.61 1.94 7.44
N PHE A 58 -10.35 1.52 7.56
CA PHE A 58 -9.90 0.67 8.64
C PHE A 58 -9.30 1.51 9.76
N ASP A 59 -9.88 1.45 10.96
CA ASP A 59 -9.34 2.20 12.11
C ASP A 59 -8.04 1.60 12.67
N GLN A 60 -7.73 0.34 12.32
CA GLN A 60 -6.55 -0.42 12.76
C GLN A 60 -5.82 -1.04 11.55
N ALA A 61 -5.27 -0.20 10.68
CA ALA A 61 -4.35 -0.64 9.62
C ALA A 61 -2.90 -0.51 10.13
N VAL A 62 -2.20 -1.64 10.30
CA VAL A 62 -0.87 -1.70 10.90
C VAL A 62 0.13 -2.29 9.91
N THR A 63 1.32 -1.68 9.82
CA THR A 63 2.41 -2.16 8.95
C THR A 63 3.09 -3.40 9.52
N GLN A 64 3.55 -4.31 8.65
CA GLN A 64 4.38 -5.46 9.02
C GLN A 64 5.81 -5.06 9.42
N ALA A 65 6.28 -3.89 8.96
CA ALA A 65 7.60 -3.36 9.30
C ALA A 65 7.59 -1.82 9.26
N PRO A 66 8.24 -1.13 10.21
CA PRO A 66 8.25 0.33 10.27
C PRO A 66 9.33 0.95 9.35
N PHE A 67 9.57 0.39 8.15
CA PHE A 67 10.42 1.01 7.13
C PHE A 67 9.97 0.66 5.70
N THR A 68 10.18 1.62 4.78
CA THR A 68 9.52 1.69 3.48
C THR A 68 9.68 0.42 2.61
N PRO A 69 10.89 -0.08 2.32
CA PRO A 69 11.08 -1.32 1.54
C PRO A 69 10.34 -2.54 2.08
N ALA A 70 10.46 -2.85 3.38
CA ALA A 70 9.83 -4.06 3.92
C ALA A 70 8.31 -3.92 4.00
N ALA A 71 7.80 -2.73 4.33
CA ALA A 71 6.36 -2.47 4.32
C ALA A 71 5.75 -2.70 2.93
N HIS A 72 6.39 -2.18 1.87
CA HIS A 72 5.93 -2.35 0.49
C HIS A 72 6.11 -3.78 -0.01
N ALA A 73 7.22 -4.44 0.33
CA ALA A 73 7.39 -5.86 0.02
C ALA A 73 6.29 -6.72 0.65
N SER A 74 5.95 -6.49 1.92
CA SER A 74 4.83 -7.16 2.57
C SER A 74 3.50 -6.85 1.89
N LEU A 75 3.23 -5.58 1.55
CA LEU A 75 2.00 -5.15 0.86
C LEU A 75 1.81 -5.85 -0.49
N PHE A 76 2.88 -5.95 -1.29
CA PHE A 76 2.79 -6.48 -2.64
C PHE A 76 2.98 -7.99 -2.73
N THR A 77 3.54 -8.66 -1.72
CA THR A 77 3.71 -10.13 -1.76
C THR A 77 2.73 -10.88 -0.86
N GLY A 78 2.09 -10.18 0.10
CA GLY A 78 1.29 -10.80 1.15
C GLY A 78 2.12 -11.58 2.18
N LEU A 79 3.45 -11.47 2.14
CA LEU A 79 4.37 -12.17 3.03
C LEU A 79 4.86 -11.26 4.16
N THR A 80 5.38 -11.86 5.23
CA THR A 80 6.05 -11.12 6.31
C THR A 80 7.55 -10.92 6.02
N PRO A 81 8.24 -9.99 6.72
CA PRO A 81 9.66 -9.69 6.47
C PRO A 81 10.61 -10.89 6.45
N PRO A 82 10.48 -11.89 7.33
CA PRO A 82 11.30 -13.09 7.26
C PRO A 82 11.12 -13.89 5.96
N ARG A 83 9.90 -13.89 5.38
CA ARG A 83 9.54 -14.68 4.19
C ARG A 83 9.87 -13.99 2.88
N HIS A 84 9.63 -12.68 2.76
CA HIS A 84 9.98 -11.94 1.54
C HIS A 84 11.45 -11.47 1.51
N GLY A 85 12.21 -11.61 2.60
CA GLY A 85 13.67 -11.42 2.62
C GLY A 85 14.17 -9.97 2.72
N ILE A 86 13.28 -8.97 2.71
CA ILE A 86 13.69 -7.56 2.85
C ILE A 86 13.91 -7.25 4.33
N ARG A 87 15.19 -7.14 4.72
CA ARG A 87 15.62 -6.91 6.11
C ARG A 87 16.43 -5.63 6.30
N ARG A 88 16.90 -5.02 5.21
CA ARG A 88 17.70 -3.79 5.23
C ARG A 88 17.02 -2.74 4.36
N PHE A 89 17.25 -1.47 4.67
CA PHE A 89 16.67 -0.36 3.91
C PHE A 89 17.18 -0.31 2.47
N LEU A 90 18.46 -0.62 2.25
CA LEU A 90 19.09 -0.68 0.93
C LEU A 90 19.74 -2.04 0.70
N GLY A 91 19.92 -2.40 -0.57
CA GLY A 91 20.67 -3.58 -0.99
C GLY A 91 20.02 -4.92 -0.66
N SER A 92 18.75 -4.94 -0.26
CA SER A 92 17.96 -6.17 -0.13
C SER A 92 17.15 -6.39 -1.42
N ARG A 93 16.86 -7.66 -1.74
CA ARG A 93 15.96 -8.06 -2.83
C ARG A 93 14.94 -9.05 -2.30
N LEU A 94 13.81 -9.14 -2.99
CA LEU A 94 12.83 -10.20 -2.73
C LEU A 94 13.48 -11.58 -2.90
N THR A 95 13.01 -12.54 -2.12
CA THR A 95 13.34 -13.95 -2.36
C THR A 95 12.72 -14.40 -3.68
N HIS A 96 13.31 -15.40 -4.34
CA HIS A 96 12.77 -15.93 -5.60
C HIS A 96 11.36 -16.54 -5.49
N GLU A 97 10.95 -16.90 -4.28
CA GLU A 97 9.63 -17.47 -3.99
C GLU A 97 8.55 -16.39 -3.73
N ALA A 98 8.95 -15.13 -3.56
CA ALA A 98 8.05 -14.04 -3.20
C ALA A 98 7.39 -13.43 -4.45
N ASN A 99 6.36 -14.10 -4.96
CA ASN A 99 5.53 -13.56 -6.03
C ASN A 99 4.82 -12.28 -5.58
N THR A 100 4.94 -11.25 -6.40
CA THR A 100 4.27 -9.97 -6.23
C THR A 100 2.85 -10.00 -6.80
N LEU A 101 2.00 -9.11 -6.31
CA LEU A 101 0.64 -8.90 -6.79
C LEU A 101 0.64 -8.57 -8.29
N ALA A 102 1.63 -7.81 -8.77
CA ALA A 102 1.76 -7.50 -10.19
C ALA A 102 2.04 -8.76 -11.04
N GLU A 103 2.92 -9.66 -10.58
CA GLU A 103 3.18 -10.94 -11.26
C GLU A 103 1.94 -11.84 -11.28
N VAL A 104 1.23 -11.92 -10.14
CA VAL A 104 -0.02 -12.68 -10.04
C VAL A 104 -1.08 -12.11 -10.99
N LEU A 105 -1.30 -10.80 -11.00
CA LEU A 105 -2.29 -10.16 -11.88
C LEU A 105 -1.90 -10.29 -13.36
N THR A 106 -0.61 -10.13 -13.70
CA THR A 106 -0.11 -10.26 -15.07
C THR A 106 -0.30 -11.69 -15.60
N SER A 107 -0.05 -12.72 -14.78
CA SER A 107 -0.33 -14.12 -15.18
C SER A 107 -1.82 -14.41 -15.43
N HIS A 108 -2.71 -13.54 -14.95
CA HIS A 108 -4.16 -13.58 -15.18
C HIS A 108 -4.63 -12.56 -16.25
N GLY A 109 -3.71 -12.01 -17.06
CA GLY A 109 -4.04 -11.16 -18.20
C GLY A 109 -4.29 -9.69 -17.87
N TRP A 110 -3.90 -9.22 -16.69
CA TRP A 110 -3.95 -7.79 -16.35
C TRP A 110 -2.73 -7.04 -16.89
N SER A 111 -2.93 -5.83 -17.37
CA SER A 111 -1.84 -4.88 -17.62
C SER A 111 -1.48 -4.16 -16.33
N CYS A 112 -0.23 -4.32 -15.88
CA CYS A 112 0.27 -3.71 -14.64
C CYS A 112 1.30 -2.62 -14.94
N GLY A 113 1.31 -1.56 -14.13
CA GLY A 113 2.28 -0.48 -14.20
C GLY A 113 2.35 0.27 -12.86
N ALA A 114 3.47 0.97 -12.63
CA ALA A 114 3.68 1.72 -11.40
C ALA A 114 4.35 3.07 -11.69
N VAL A 115 4.02 4.07 -10.87
CA VAL A 115 4.74 5.35 -10.79
C VAL A 115 5.25 5.45 -9.36
N VAL A 116 6.57 5.55 -9.22
CA VAL A 116 7.25 5.46 -7.92
C VAL A 116 7.87 6.80 -7.58
N GLY A 117 7.53 7.34 -6.41
CA GLY A 117 8.08 8.61 -5.89
C GLY A 117 9.16 8.43 -4.81
N ALA A 118 9.54 7.20 -4.50
CA ALA A 118 10.52 6.88 -3.45
C ALA A 118 11.67 6.03 -4.00
N ASP A 119 12.90 6.53 -3.87
CA ASP A 119 14.11 5.87 -4.40
C ASP A 119 14.34 4.46 -3.82
N ALA A 120 13.90 4.23 -2.58
CA ALA A 120 14.02 2.92 -1.94
C ALA A 120 13.16 1.83 -2.61
N LEU A 121 12.27 2.20 -3.53
CA LEU A 121 11.35 1.32 -4.25
C LEU A 121 11.59 1.32 -5.77
N SER A 122 12.61 2.03 -6.26
CA SER A 122 12.84 2.24 -7.71
C SER A 122 13.59 1.10 -8.41
N ARG A 123 13.75 -0.06 -7.76
CA ARG A 123 14.64 -1.14 -8.22
C ARG A 123 14.10 -2.54 -7.98
#